data_AF-A0A1F7L281-F1
#
_entry.id   AF-A0A1F7L281-F1
#
_cell.length_a   1.000
_cell.length_b   1.000
_cell.length_c   1.000
_cell.angle_alpha   90.00
_cell.angle_beta   90.00
_cell.angle_gamma   90.00
#
_symmetry.space_group_name_H-M   'P 1'
#
loop_
_entity.id
_entity.type
_entity.pdbx_description
1 polymer ?
#
loop_
_entity_poly.entity_id
_entity_poly.type
_entity_poly.pdbx_seq_one_letter_code
_entity_poly.pdbx_strand_id
1 'polypeptide(L)'
;MGLVERYYTYFVIIYLFHSQEEIYTHFEKVWPLWKMSRRFFITMEILLSTLLISAIFITNYPYRIGLMSIFNLVMFANGIWHITGAILAKRYIPGLVSSPFAVILFLIYYFQLLTQ
;
A
#
# COMPACT_ATOMS: atom_id res chain seq x y z
N MET A 1 -20.73 4.71 -0.78
CA MET A 1 -19.42 4.61 -0.11
C MET A 1 -19.01 5.99 0.34
N GLY A 2 -18.72 6.14 1.63
CA GLY A 2 -18.09 7.33 2.20
C GLY A 2 -16.70 7.56 1.63
N LEU A 3 -16.11 8.71 1.95
CA LEU A 3 -14.82 9.14 1.41
C LEU A 3 -13.71 8.09 1.68
N VAL A 4 -13.57 7.68 2.94
CA VAL A 4 -12.56 6.71 3.39
C VAL A 4 -12.64 5.41 2.59
N GLU A 5 -13.84 4.84 2.45
CA GLU A 5 -14.06 3.56 1.76
C GLU A 5 -13.69 3.65 0.28
N ARG A 6 -14.04 4.77 -0.37
CA ARG A 6 -13.75 4.98 -1.79
C ARG A 6 -12.25 5.02 -2.04
N TYR A 7 -11.53 5.82 -1.27
CA TYR A 7 -10.08 5.92 -1.41
C TYR A 7 -9.38 4.64 -0.99
N TYR A 8 -9.88 3.97 0.04
CA TYR A 8 -9.40 2.64 0.42
C TYR A 8 -9.45 1.67 -0.75
N THR A 9 -10.57 1.58 -1.47
CA THR A 9 -10.66 0.71 -2.66
C THR A 9 -9.63 1.08 -3.72
N TYR A 10 -9.40 2.37 -3.99
CA TYR A 10 -8.37 2.81 -4.92
C TYR A 10 -6.95 2.43 -4.44
N PHE A 11 -6.67 2.60 -3.15
CA PHE A 11 -5.40 2.19 -2.55
C PHE A 11 -5.18 0.69 -2.59
N VAL A 12 -6.23 -0.12 -2.38
CA VAL A 12 -6.14 -1.59 -2.51
C VAL A 12 -5.77 -1.98 -3.93
N ILE A 13 -6.35 -1.33 -4.94
CA ILE A 13 -5.97 -1.58 -6.34
C ILE A 13 -4.49 -1.26 -6.57
N ILE A 14 -4.01 -0.10 -6.12
CA ILE A 14 -2.59 0.29 -6.23
C ILE A 14 -1.70 -0.72 -5.50
N TYR A 15 -2.09 -1.14 -4.29
CA TYR A 15 -1.35 -2.11 -3.50
C TYR A 15 -1.23 -3.47 -4.21
N LEU A 16 -2.28 -3.94 -4.90
CA LEU A 16 -2.18 -5.19 -5.65
C LEU A 16 -1.13 -5.11 -6.76
N PHE A 17 -1.07 -4.00 -7.51
CA PHE A 17 0.00 -3.79 -8.50
C PHE A 17 1.38 -3.66 -7.86
N HIS A 18 1.48 -2.93 -6.75
CA HIS A 18 2.69 -2.79 -5.96
C HIS A 18 3.23 -4.13 -5.48
N SER A 19 2.37 -4.96 -4.89
CA SER A 19 2.70 -6.31 -4.43
C SER A 19 3.24 -7.17 -5.57
N GLN A 20 2.63 -7.11 -6.77
CA GLN A 20 3.16 -7.83 -7.93
C GLN A 20 4.56 -7.34 -8.32
N GLU A 21 4.76 -6.02 -8.40
CA GLU A 21 6.06 -5.41 -8.69
C GLU A 21 7.15 -5.93 -7.72
N GLU A 22 6.87 -5.94 -6.42
CA GLU A 22 7.80 -6.41 -5.40
C GLU A 22 8.11 -7.91 -5.49
N ILE A 23 7.09 -8.74 -5.77
CA ILE A 23 7.25 -10.19 -5.94
C ILE A 23 8.10 -10.52 -7.19
N TYR A 24 7.92 -9.79 -8.29
CA TYR A 24 8.69 -10.00 -9.53
C TYR A 24 10.14 -9.51 -9.41
N THR A 25 10.36 -8.45 -8.64
CA THR A 25 11.69 -7.81 -8.50
C THR A 25 12.48 -8.29 -7.29
N HIS A 26 11.98 -9.30 -6.58
CA HIS A 26 12.65 -9.93 -5.44
C HIS A 26 12.90 -8.99 -4.26
N PHE A 27 11.89 -8.22 -3.89
CA PHE A 27 12.00 -7.26 -2.81
C PHE A 27 12.43 -7.87 -1.47
N GLU A 28 12.09 -9.13 -1.21
CA GLU A 28 12.46 -9.87 0.01
C GLU A 28 13.97 -9.91 0.27
N LYS A 29 14.78 -9.70 -0.77
CA LYS A 29 16.25 -9.70 -0.70
C LYS A 29 16.84 -8.34 -0.37
N VAL A 30 16.09 -7.27 -0.62
CA VAL A 30 16.55 -5.87 -0.51
C VAL A 30 15.78 -5.07 0.55
N TRP A 31 14.75 -5.66 1.16
CA TRP A 31 14.01 -5.06 2.28
C TRP A 31 14.97 -4.63 3.41
N PRO A 32 14.92 -3.37 3.86
CA PRO A 32 15.92 -2.82 4.78
C PRO A 32 15.77 -3.31 6.21
N LEU A 33 14.57 -3.76 6.63
CA LEU A 33 14.31 -4.11 8.03
C LEU A 33 14.81 -5.52 8.37
N TRP A 34 14.55 -6.49 7.49
CA TRP A 34 15.06 -7.85 7.64
C TRP A 34 15.00 -8.59 6.31
N LYS A 35 15.85 -9.61 6.17
CA LYS A 35 15.77 -10.55 5.05
C LYS A 35 14.76 -11.64 5.37
N MET A 36 13.96 -12.03 4.39
CA MET A 36 12.98 -13.10 4.56
C MET A 36 13.02 -14.08 3.39
N SER A 37 12.53 -15.30 3.62
CA SER A 37 12.40 -16.28 2.54
C SER A 37 11.34 -15.83 1.55
N ARG A 38 11.53 -16.13 0.26
CA ARG A 38 10.55 -15.79 -0.79
C ARG A 38 9.16 -16.37 -0.50
N ARG A 39 9.09 -17.59 0.03
CA ARG A 39 7.82 -18.22 0.41
C ARG A 39 7.11 -17.43 1.50
N PHE A 40 7.84 -17.02 2.54
CA PHE A 40 7.29 -16.20 3.60
C PHE A 40 6.77 -14.86 3.08
N PHE A 41 7.54 -14.17 2.24
CA PHE A 41 7.13 -12.90 1.62
C PHE A 41 5.83 -13.06 0.82
N ILE A 42 5.76 -14.03 -0.10
CA ILE A 42 4.57 -14.27 -0.92
C ILE A 42 3.35 -14.63 -0.05
N THR A 43 3.53 -15.46 0.97
CA THR A 43 2.43 -15.80 1.89
C THR A 43 1.91 -14.55 2.61
N MET A 44 2.81 -13.68 3.09
CA MET A 44 2.43 -12.42 3.72
C MET A 44 1.66 -11.51 2.76
N GLU A 45 2.12 -11.37 1.51
CA GLU A 45 1.44 -10.58 0.48
C GLU A 45 0.04 -11.11 0.16
N ILE A 46 -0.13 -12.43 0.07
CA ILE A 46 -1.44 -13.06 -0.16
C ILE A 46 -2.38 -12.82 1.02
N LEU A 47 -1.89 -13.00 2.26
CA LEU A 47 -2.68 -12.79 3.46
C LEU A 47 -3.09 -11.32 3.62
N LEU A 48 -2.16 -10.39 3.40
CA LEU A 48 -2.43 -8.96 3.45
C LEU A 48 -3.41 -8.55 2.35
N SER A 49 -3.21 -8.99 1.11
CA SER A 49 -4.16 -8.77 0.01
C SER A 49 -5.55 -9.28 0.33
N THR A 50 -5.66 -10.49 0.89
CA THR A 50 -6.94 -11.09 1.27
C THR A 50 -7.63 -10.29 2.36
N LEU A 51 -6.89 -9.90 3.40
CA LEU A 51 -7.40 -9.04 4.47
C LEU A 51 -7.95 -7.73 3.90
N LEU A 52 -7.17 -7.06 3.05
CA LEU A 52 -7.54 -5.76 2.51
C LEU A 52 -8.76 -5.84 1.58
N ILE A 53 -8.81 -6.85 0.71
CA ILE A 53 -9.96 -7.10 -0.15
C ILE A 53 -11.19 -7.45 0.69
N SER A 54 -11.04 -8.26 1.74
CA SER A 54 -12.17 -8.65 2.61
C SER A 54 -12.81 -7.44 3.29
N ALA A 55 -12.03 -6.43 3.67
CA ALA A 55 -12.53 -5.21 4.29
C ALA A 55 -13.44 -4.40 3.34
N ILE A 56 -13.30 -4.55 2.02
CA ILE A 56 -14.20 -3.94 1.03
C ILE A 56 -15.60 -4.56 1.12
N PHE A 57 -15.69 -5.89 1.23
CA PHE A 57 -16.95 -6.64 1.12
C PHE A 57 -17.66 -6.92 2.45
N ILE A 58 -16.90 -7.07 3.55
CA ILE A 58 -17.45 -7.42 4.87
C ILE A 58 -17.73 -6.12 5.63
N THR A 59 -18.99 -5.65 5.60
CA THR A 59 -19.37 -4.34 6.16
C THR A 59 -19.41 -4.32 7.70
N ASN A 60 -19.64 -5.47 8.33
CA ASN A 60 -19.71 -5.65 9.79
C ASN A 60 -18.35 -5.96 10.44
N TYR A 61 -17.24 -5.72 9.74
CA TYR A 61 -15.90 -5.96 10.26
C TYR A 61 -15.59 -5.00 11.44
N PRO A 62 -15.08 -5.51 12.58
CA PRO A 62 -14.71 -4.66 13.72
C PRO A 62 -13.70 -3.59 13.31
N TYR A 63 -13.93 -2.35 13.70
CA TYR A 63 -13.04 -1.21 13.39
C TYR A 63 -12.74 -1.01 11.88
N ARG A 64 -13.62 -1.47 10.98
CA ARG A 64 -13.43 -1.40 9.51
C ARG A 64 -12.93 -0.04 9.02
N ILE A 65 -13.61 1.04 9.42
CA ILE A 65 -13.25 2.41 9.00
C ILE A 65 -11.87 2.81 9.54
N GLY A 66 -11.53 2.41 10.76
CA GLY A 66 -10.19 2.63 11.34
C GLY A 66 -9.10 1.92 10.53
N LEU A 67 -9.32 0.64 10.21
CA LEU A 67 -8.41 -0.15 9.37
C LEU A 67 -8.23 0.49 7.98
N MET A 68 -9.33 0.93 7.35
CA MET A 68 -9.28 1.59 6.05
C MET A 68 -8.51 2.91 6.09
N SER A 69 -8.77 3.75 7.10
CA SER A 69 -8.07 5.02 7.28
C SER A 69 -6.57 4.84 7.52
N ILE A 70 -6.19 3.88 8.37
CA ILE A 70 -4.79 3.55 8.64
C ILE A 70 -4.13 3.05 7.36
N PHE A 71 -4.78 2.17 6.60
CA PHE A 71 -4.20 1.67 5.36
C PHE A 71 -3.95 2.76 4.33
N ASN A 72 -4.88 3.71 4.16
CA ASN A 72 -4.68 4.87 3.28
C ASN A 72 -3.42 5.65 3.67
N LEU A 73 -3.21 5.87 4.97
CA LEU A 73 -2.02 6.55 5.49
C LEU A 73 -0.74 5.72 5.29
N VAL A 74 -0.81 4.40 5.51
CA VAL A 74 0.31 3.49 5.32
C VAL A 74 0.74 3.47 3.85
N MET A 75 -0.20 3.44 2.90
CA MET A 75 0.11 3.49 1.47
C MET A 75 0.81 4.79 1.07
N PHE A 76 0.40 5.92 1.66
CA PHE A 76 1.11 7.19 1.48
C PHE A 76 2.54 7.13 2.02
N ALA A 77 2.71 6.69 3.26
CA ALA A 77 4.03 6.58 3.89
C ALA A 77 4.95 5.62 3.11
N ASN A 78 4.41 4.50 2.65
CA ASN A 78 5.09 3.54 1.79
C ASN A 78 5.53 4.22 0.48
N GLY A 79 4.62 4.88 -0.25
CA GLY A 79 4.97 5.59 -1.48
C GLY A 79 6.08 6.64 -1.31
N ILE A 80 6.04 7.41 -0.22
CA ILE A 80 7.14 8.35 0.12
C ILE A 80 8.45 7.60 0.37
N TRP A 81 8.42 6.49 1.10
CA TRP A 81 9.61 5.69 1.41
C TRP A 81 10.28 5.14 0.14
N HIS A 82 9.54 4.58 -0.80
CA HIS A 82 10.14 4.07 -2.05
C HIS A 82 10.75 5.19 -2.90
N ILE A 83 10.05 6.33 -3.04
CA ILE A 83 10.55 7.48 -3.81
C ILE A 83 11.84 8.02 -3.18
N THR A 84 11.80 8.32 -1.88
CA THR A 84 12.96 8.87 -1.17
C THR A 84 14.10 7.87 -1.08
N GLY A 85 13.78 6.59 -0.85
CA GLY A 85 14.74 5.50 -0.86
C GLY A 85 15.45 5.38 -2.22
N ALA A 86 14.72 5.44 -3.32
CA ALA A 86 15.30 5.36 -4.66
C ALA A 86 16.23 6.54 -4.96
N ILE A 87 15.84 7.74 -4.53
CA ILE A 87 16.67 8.95 -4.64
C ILE A 87 17.96 8.79 -3.83
N LEU A 88 17.86 8.39 -2.55
CA LEU A 88 19.01 8.25 -1.65
C LEU A 88 19.95 7.13 -2.09
N ALA A 89 19.40 5.99 -2.51
CA ALA A 89 20.18 4.86 -2.99
C ALA A 89 20.70 5.03 -4.42
N LYS A 90 20.25 6.06 -5.15
CA LYS A 90 20.55 6.33 -6.57
C LYS A 90 20.33 5.12 -7.47
N ARG A 91 19.31 4.33 -7.15
CA ARG A 91 18.95 3.11 -7.88
C ARG A 91 17.45 2.85 -7.75
N TYR A 92 16.94 2.02 -8.65
CA TYR A 92 15.58 1.53 -8.56
C TYR A 92 15.37 0.72 -7.26
N ILE A 93 14.24 0.97 -6.61
CA ILE A 93 13.74 0.17 -5.48
C ILE A 93 12.45 -0.50 -5.95
N PRO A 94 12.29 -1.83 -5.78
CA PRO A 94 11.01 -2.51 -5.98
C PRO A 94 9.84 -1.75 -5.36
N GLY A 95 8.71 -1.61 -6.06
CA GLY A 95 7.56 -0.83 -5.58
C GLY A 95 7.57 0.65 -5.99
N LEU A 96 8.64 1.13 -6.63
CA LEU A 96 8.77 2.52 -7.06
C LEU A 96 7.78 2.91 -8.17
N VAL A 97 7.38 1.99 -9.05
CA VAL A 97 6.45 2.32 -10.16
C VAL A 97 5.08 2.73 -9.62
N SER A 98 4.59 2.01 -8.62
CA SER A 98 3.28 2.24 -7.97
C SER A 98 3.29 3.41 -6.97
N SER A 99 4.47 3.79 -6.47
CA SER A 99 4.62 4.78 -5.39
C SER A 99 4.12 6.20 -5.70
N PRO A 100 4.39 6.80 -6.88
CA PRO A 100 3.83 8.11 -7.24
C PRO A 100 2.30 8.13 -7.20
N PHE A 101 1.65 7.04 -7.62
CA PHE A 101 0.19 6.93 -7.61
C PHE A 101 -0.35 6.92 -6.18
N ALA A 102 0.30 6.20 -5.27
CA ALA A 102 -0.08 6.20 -3.85
C ALA A 102 0.03 7.60 -3.23
N VAL A 103 1.12 8.32 -3.53
CA VAL A 103 1.34 9.70 -3.05
C VAL A 103 0.28 10.66 -3.60
N ILE A 104 0.09 10.70 -4.91
CA ILE A 104 -0.88 11.59 -5.57
C ILE A 104 -2.29 11.30 -5.05
N LEU A 105 -2.68 10.03 -4.99
CA LEU A 105 -4.00 9.64 -4.53
C LEU A 105 -4.24 10.06 -3.08
N PHE A 106 -3.23 9.96 -2.21
CA PHE A 106 -3.35 10.41 -0.82
C PHE A 106 -3.49 11.92 -0.71
N LEU A 107 -2.77 12.70 -1.52
CA LEU A 107 -2.91 14.15 -1.52
C LEU A 107 -4.33 14.57 -1.93
N ILE A 108 -4.89 13.94 -2.97
CA ILE A 108 -6.29 14.19 -3.37
C ILE A 108 -7.26 13.81 -2.23
N TYR A 109 -7.07 12.63 -1.63
CA TYR A 109 -7.85 12.19 -0.46
C TYR A 109 -7.80 13.21 0.69
N TYR A 110 -6.60 13.66 1.04
CA TYR A 110 -6.35 14.58 2.15
C TYR A 110 -7.00 15.94 1.92
N PHE A 111 -6.84 16.53 0.74
CA PHE A 111 -7.49 17.80 0.43
C PHE A 111 -9.01 17.68 0.42
N GLN A 112 -9.56 16.58 -0.11
CA GLN A 112 -11.00 16.35 -0.04
C GLN A 112 -11.51 16.17 1.39
N LEU A 113 -10.71 15.57 2.27
CA LEU A 113 -11.03 15.42 3.69
C LEU A 113 -11.08 16.76 4.42
N LEU A 114 -10.20 17.72 4.05
CA LEU A 114 -10.17 19.06 4.65
C LEU A 114 -11.29 19.99 4.18
N THR A 115 -11.88 19.72 3.02
CA THR A 115 -12.93 20.57 2.40
C THR A 115 -14.34 20.04 2.61
N GLN A 116 -14.50 18.93 3.32
CA GLN A 116 -15.80 18.38 3.74
C GLN A 116 -16.18 18.94 5.11
#